data_AF-A0A5A7QLD2-F1
#
_entry.id   AF-A0A5A7QLD2-F1
#
_cell.length_a   1.000
_cell.length_b   1.000
_cell.length_c   1.000
_cell.angle_alpha   90.00
_cell.angle_beta   90.00
_cell.angle_gamma   90.00
#
_symmetry.space_group_name_H-M   'P 1'
#
loop_
_entity.id
_entity.type
_entity.pdbx_description
1 polymer ?
#
loop_
_entity_poly.entity_id
_entity_poly.type
_entity_poly.pdbx_seq_one_letter_code
_entity_poly.pdbx_strand_id
1 'polypeptide(L)'
;MVNVAGPAKRPTCLSCGKPARTCICDRLPVPALDNRVAITIIQHRREKNHHLNSARVAALGFKNVAVVTVSDVHSQAGVAIRSLDARFGVGRAGLGGTGHLFDEMPTRENDGSELSVSDGKIFGGSDFRCGSKEKSAPAEKGEIVIDFIVGKHGDIVFSSINARICGVQSHGITSFDQILSSEIATKHIVGKGFVVKRFQTSVQNDERKEYEIAVVPGSVLLFPSEQSVGFDAINFEVMNLIVLDGTWPEAKKMYRVNPWLKLLPHVRLDLGDRPSLYGEVRCQPKVGYLSTIESIVYAMKALGKEGAEDGLDGLLDVFGSMVSDQRRFEIERCKKGCVYQRCD
;
A
#
# COMPACT_ATOMS: atom_id res chain seq x y z
N MET A 1 13.81 36.84 -32.54
CA MET A 1 13.81 36.31 -31.15
C MET A 1 13.84 34.81 -31.23
N VAL A 2 14.80 34.11 -30.62
CA VAL A 2 14.89 32.64 -30.67
C VAL A 2 14.18 32.06 -29.45
N ASN A 3 13.08 31.35 -29.68
CA ASN A 3 12.29 30.77 -28.60
C ASN A 3 12.83 29.39 -28.21
N VAL A 4 13.63 29.31 -27.14
CA VAL A 4 14.29 28.07 -26.72
C VAL A 4 13.27 27.19 -25.99
N ALA A 5 12.66 26.26 -26.73
CA ALA A 5 11.78 25.25 -26.16
C ALA A 5 12.54 24.37 -25.15
N GLY A 6 11.99 24.23 -23.94
CA GLY A 6 12.57 23.38 -22.90
C GLY A 6 12.58 21.88 -23.30
N PRO A 7 13.48 21.07 -22.72
CA PRO A 7 13.62 19.67 -23.09
C PRO A 7 12.34 18.88 -22.81
N ALA A 8 11.83 18.20 -23.85
CA ALA A 8 10.63 17.37 -23.75
C ALA A 8 10.76 16.29 -22.66
N LYS A 9 9.65 16.02 -21.93
CA LYS A 9 9.61 14.99 -20.90
C LYS A 9 9.95 13.63 -21.51
N ARG A 10 10.88 12.89 -20.89
CA ARG A 10 11.33 11.57 -21.36
C ARG A 10 10.16 10.57 -21.31
N PRO A 11 9.88 9.80 -22.38
CA PRO A 11 8.73 8.90 -22.43
C PRO A 11 8.81 7.80 -21.36
N THR A 12 7.65 7.43 -20.81
CA THR A 12 7.45 6.44 -19.75
C THR A 12 6.55 5.31 -20.21
N CYS A 13 6.83 4.09 -19.77
CA CYS A 13 5.98 2.92 -20.00
C CYS A 13 4.66 3.06 -19.23
N LEU A 14 3.52 2.84 -19.90
CA LEU A 14 2.19 2.95 -19.30
C LEU A 14 1.88 1.85 -18.28
N SER A 15 2.53 0.68 -18.36
CA SER A 15 2.36 -0.43 -17.41
C SER A 15 3.23 -0.23 -16.15
N CYS A 16 4.56 -0.22 -16.29
CA CYS A 16 5.45 -0.14 -15.12
C CYS A 16 5.73 1.28 -14.60
N GLY A 17 5.34 2.33 -15.33
CA GLY A 17 5.57 3.74 -14.99
C GLY A 17 7.02 4.22 -15.11
N LYS A 18 7.99 3.33 -15.35
CA LYS A 18 9.40 3.69 -15.52
C LYS A 18 9.66 4.33 -16.91
N PRO A 19 10.68 5.19 -17.06
CA PRO A 19 11.14 5.67 -18.37
C PRO A 19 11.38 4.51 -19.35
N ALA A 20 11.13 4.71 -20.65
CA ALA A 20 11.20 3.64 -21.64
C ALA A 20 12.55 2.89 -21.68
N ARG A 21 13.67 3.59 -21.42
CA ARG A 21 15.03 3.00 -21.34
C ARG A 21 15.27 2.12 -20.10
N THR A 22 14.37 2.15 -19.12
CA THR A 22 14.41 1.38 -17.87
C THR A 22 13.09 0.69 -17.59
N CYS A 23 12.38 0.30 -18.67
CA CYS A 23 11.21 -0.56 -18.60
C CYS A 23 11.58 -1.92 -18.00
N ILE A 24 10.67 -2.49 -17.21
CA ILE A 24 10.82 -3.82 -16.59
C ILE A 24 9.75 -4.82 -17.04
N CYS A 25 8.81 -4.41 -17.90
CA CYS A 25 7.69 -5.26 -18.31
C CYS A 25 8.17 -6.54 -19.00
N ASP A 26 9.19 -6.41 -19.86
CA ASP A 26 9.77 -7.51 -20.64
C ASP A 26 10.66 -8.45 -19.79
N ARG A 27 10.83 -8.15 -18.50
CA ARG A 27 11.58 -8.95 -17.52
C ARG A 27 10.68 -9.62 -16.49
N LEU A 28 9.49 -9.08 -16.26
CA LEU A 28 8.52 -9.58 -15.27
C LEU A 28 7.89 -10.90 -15.71
N PRO A 29 7.45 -11.77 -14.77
CA PRO A 29 6.74 -13.00 -15.11
C PRO A 29 5.41 -12.69 -15.78
N VAL A 30 5.13 -13.36 -16.90
CA VAL A 30 3.87 -13.27 -17.65
C VAL A 30 3.32 -14.69 -17.84
N PRO A 31 2.15 -15.03 -17.27
CA PRO A 31 1.33 -14.21 -16.36
C PRO A 31 2.03 -13.95 -15.02
N ALA A 32 1.54 -12.96 -14.28
CA ALA A 32 1.95 -12.71 -12.90
C ALA A 32 1.74 -13.97 -12.02
N LEU A 33 2.60 -14.15 -11.02
CA LEU A 33 2.63 -15.32 -10.15
C LEU A 33 1.33 -15.45 -9.35
N ASP A 34 0.83 -16.67 -9.21
CA ASP A 34 -0.34 -16.95 -8.38
C ASP A 34 0.06 -17.10 -6.91
N ASN A 35 -0.48 -16.25 -6.05
CA ASN A 35 -0.17 -16.24 -4.63
C ASN A 35 -1.42 -16.40 -3.78
N ARG A 36 -1.54 -17.59 -3.16
CA ARG A 36 -2.66 -17.94 -2.26
C ARG A 36 -2.70 -17.02 -1.03
N VAL A 37 -1.53 -16.72 -0.46
CA VAL A 37 -1.37 -15.69 0.57
C VAL A 37 -1.46 -14.33 -0.11
N ALA A 38 -2.42 -13.50 0.28
CA ALA A 38 -2.52 -12.13 -0.19
C ALA A 38 -1.32 -11.29 0.29
N ILE A 39 -0.96 -10.22 -0.42
CA ILE A 39 0.13 -9.33 -0.03
C ILE A 39 -0.43 -7.90 0.11
N THR A 40 -0.28 -7.30 1.30
CA THR A 40 -0.74 -5.94 1.58
C THR A 40 0.45 -5.02 1.88
N ILE A 41 0.88 -4.25 0.90
CA ILE A 41 2.02 -3.32 1.05
C ILE A 41 1.53 -1.95 1.51
N ILE A 42 1.94 -1.55 2.71
CA ILE A 42 1.72 -0.21 3.26
C ILE A 42 2.95 0.64 2.88
N GLN A 43 2.83 1.40 1.80
CA GLN A 43 3.93 2.17 1.19
C GLN A 43 3.94 3.62 1.69
N HIS A 44 5.10 4.09 2.16
CA HIS A 44 5.25 5.49 2.51
C HIS A 44 5.18 6.40 1.26
N ARG A 45 4.45 7.52 1.36
CA ARG A 45 4.20 8.45 0.24
C ARG A 45 5.46 8.96 -0.48
N ARG A 46 6.61 9.01 0.20
CA ARG A 46 7.90 9.38 -0.43
C ARG A 46 8.47 8.30 -1.36
N GLU A 47 8.26 7.03 -1.03
CA GLU A 47 8.86 5.89 -1.75
C GLU A 47 8.03 5.47 -2.97
N LYS A 48 6.75 5.88 -3.04
CA LYS A 48 5.89 5.75 -4.24
C LYS A 48 6.56 6.22 -5.54
N ASN A 49 7.32 7.31 -5.47
CA ASN A 49 8.02 7.90 -6.62
C ASN A 49 9.53 7.57 -6.65
N HIS A 50 10.01 6.66 -5.81
CA HIS A 50 11.43 6.29 -5.78
C HIS A 50 11.84 5.52 -7.04
N HIS A 51 13.02 5.81 -7.58
CA HIS A 51 13.49 5.26 -8.84
C HIS A 51 13.63 3.72 -8.81
N LEU A 52 13.99 3.16 -7.65
CA LEU A 52 14.05 1.72 -7.39
C LEU A 52 12.76 1.09 -6.84
N ASN A 53 11.66 1.86 -6.62
CA ASN A 53 10.41 1.45 -5.93
C ASN A 53 10.12 -0.07 -6.10
N SER A 54 10.45 -0.85 -5.06
CA SER A 54 10.47 -2.30 -5.14
C SER A 54 9.08 -2.92 -4.93
N ALA A 55 8.20 -2.22 -4.20
CA ALA A 55 6.77 -2.54 -4.17
C ALA A 55 6.12 -2.49 -5.56
N ARG A 56 6.63 -1.71 -6.52
CA ARG A 56 6.16 -1.76 -7.92
C ARG A 56 6.52 -3.07 -8.62
N VAL A 57 7.61 -3.74 -8.25
CA VAL A 57 7.94 -5.09 -8.77
C VAL A 57 6.92 -6.09 -8.23
N ALA A 58 6.66 -6.07 -6.92
CA ALA A 58 5.64 -6.92 -6.30
C ALA A 58 4.24 -6.68 -6.91
N ALA A 59 3.84 -5.42 -7.08
CA ALA A 59 2.53 -5.02 -7.61
C ALA A 59 2.29 -5.38 -9.10
N LEU A 60 3.32 -5.82 -9.82
CA LEU A 60 3.22 -6.31 -11.20
C LEU A 60 3.53 -7.81 -11.30
N GLY A 61 4.31 -8.35 -10.35
CA GLY A 61 4.77 -9.73 -10.33
C GLY A 61 3.83 -10.72 -9.64
N PHE A 62 2.94 -10.26 -8.76
CA PHE A 62 1.96 -11.10 -8.04
C PHE A 62 0.52 -10.78 -8.48
N LYS A 63 -0.37 -11.78 -8.49
CA LYS A 63 -1.80 -11.60 -8.81
C LYS A 63 -2.60 -10.99 -7.65
N ASN A 64 -2.31 -11.41 -6.41
CA ASN A 64 -3.10 -11.10 -5.23
C ASN A 64 -2.31 -10.16 -4.31
N VAL A 65 -2.18 -8.91 -4.76
CA VAL A 65 -1.35 -7.88 -4.10
C VAL A 65 -2.07 -6.52 -4.10
N ALA A 66 -2.08 -5.85 -2.96
CA ALA A 66 -2.59 -4.51 -2.76
C ALA A 66 -1.48 -3.57 -2.29
N VAL A 67 -1.45 -2.33 -2.80
CA VAL A 67 -0.50 -1.30 -2.37
C VAL A 67 -1.27 -0.08 -1.88
N VAL A 68 -1.17 0.21 -0.59
CA VAL A 68 -1.85 1.33 0.08
C VAL A 68 -0.81 2.39 0.43
N THR A 69 -0.92 3.57 -0.18
CA THR A 69 -0.03 4.69 0.11
C THR A 69 -0.45 5.39 1.40
N VAL A 70 0.48 5.59 2.34
CA VAL A 70 0.25 6.32 3.60
C VAL A 70 1.24 7.46 3.78
N SER A 71 0.80 8.51 4.48
CA SER A 71 1.59 9.72 4.78
C SER A 71 2.07 9.75 6.23
N ASP A 72 2.92 10.72 6.53
CA ASP A 72 3.19 11.15 7.89
C ASP A 72 1.94 11.73 8.57
N VAL A 73 1.81 11.52 9.88
CA VAL A 73 0.89 12.29 10.73
C VAL A 73 1.56 13.61 11.10
N HIS A 74 0.96 14.74 10.70
CA HIS A 74 1.54 16.07 10.89
C HIS A 74 1.29 16.63 12.30
N SER A 75 0.04 16.57 12.76
CA SER A 75 -0.36 16.95 14.12
C SER A 75 -1.03 15.78 14.82
N GLN A 76 -2.21 15.41 14.32
CA GLN A 76 -3.05 14.29 14.78
C GLN A 76 -3.74 13.66 13.57
N ALA A 77 -4.21 12.42 13.72
CA ALA A 77 -5.05 11.70 12.75
C ALA A 77 -6.07 10.83 13.50
N GLY A 78 -7.31 10.79 13.01
CA GLY A 78 -8.36 9.90 13.54
C GLY A 78 -8.20 8.49 12.99
N VAL A 79 -8.34 7.47 13.83
CA VAL A 79 -8.28 6.05 13.46
C VAL A 79 -9.55 5.37 13.95
N ALA A 80 -10.25 4.66 13.05
CA ALA A 80 -11.43 3.87 13.39
C ALA A 80 -11.25 2.41 12.92
N ILE A 81 -11.48 1.47 13.84
CA ILE A 81 -11.41 0.03 13.62
C ILE A 81 -12.83 -0.53 13.74
N ARG A 82 -13.35 -1.13 12.67
CA ARG A 82 -14.67 -1.78 12.63
C ARG A 82 -14.50 -3.28 12.45
N SER A 83 -15.37 -4.10 13.04
CA SER A 83 -15.32 -5.56 12.82
C SER A 83 -15.67 -5.88 11.36
N LEU A 84 -15.03 -6.90 10.78
CA LEU A 84 -15.39 -7.40 9.46
C LEU A 84 -16.69 -8.21 9.58
N ASP A 85 -17.80 -7.61 9.12
CA ASP A 85 -19.14 -8.16 9.29
C ASP A 85 -19.28 -9.51 8.53
N ALA A 86 -19.54 -10.61 9.25
CA ALA A 86 -19.48 -11.98 8.74
C ALA A 86 -20.52 -12.33 7.64
N ARG A 87 -21.30 -11.34 7.17
CA ARG A 87 -22.12 -11.42 5.95
C ARG A 87 -21.30 -11.31 4.66
N PHE A 88 -20.06 -10.81 4.73
CA PHE A 88 -19.07 -11.03 3.68
C PHE A 88 -18.51 -12.46 3.79
N GLY A 89 -19.32 -13.44 3.42
CA GLY A 89 -18.86 -14.81 3.25
C GLY A 89 -17.76 -14.88 2.20
N VAL A 90 -16.83 -15.84 2.35
CA VAL A 90 -15.67 -16.04 1.45
C VAL A 90 -16.10 -16.71 0.13
N GLY A 91 -17.08 -16.10 -0.55
CA GLY A 91 -17.22 -16.24 -1.99
C GLY A 91 -16.04 -15.56 -2.69
N ARG A 92 -15.82 -15.91 -3.96
CA ARG A 92 -14.91 -15.17 -4.84
C ARG A 92 -15.47 -13.77 -5.11
N ALA A 93 -15.26 -12.84 -4.17
CA ALA A 93 -15.35 -11.41 -4.42
C ALA A 93 -14.24 -11.07 -5.42
N GLY A 94 -14.56 -11.19 -6.71
CA GLY A 94 -13.58 -10.97 -7.76
C GLY A 94 -13.05 -9.55 -7.67
N LEU A 95 -11.73 -9.40 -7.69
CA LEU A 95 -11.04 -8.12 -7.93
C LEU A 95 -11.19 -7.69 -9.41
N GLY A 96 -12.38 -7.92 -9.98
CA GLY A 96 -12.84 -7.44 -11.29
C GLY A 96 -13.19 -5.97 -11.21
N GLY A 97 -12.20 -5.17 -10.84
CA GLY A 97 -12.30 -3.74 -10.57
C GLY A 97 -10.95 -3.10 -10.86
N THR A 98 -10.58 -3.03 -12.14
CA THR A 98 -9.40 -2.30 -12.61
C THR A 98 -9.60 -0.81 -12.37
N GLY A 99 -9.34 -0.38 -11.13
CA GLY A 99 -9.41 1.01 -10.68
C GLY A 99 -8.33 1.85 -11.35
N HIS A 100 -8.59 2.27 -12.59
CA HIS A 100 -7.83 3.31 -13.29
C HIS A 100 -8.03 4.67 -12.58
N LEU A 101 -7.36 4.85 -11.45
CA LEU A 101 -7.29 6.11 -10.73
C LEU A 101 -5.98 6.84 -11.08
N PHE A 102 -5.90 7.26 -12.34
CA PHE A 102 -4.87 8.17 -12.86
C PHE A 102 -5.57 9.37 -13.51
N ASP A 103 -5.38 10.54 -12.90
CA ASP A 103 -5.70 11.90 -13.34
C ASP A 103 -7.03 12.15 -14.08
N GLU A 104 -7.95 12.85 -13.41
CA GLU A 104 -8.93 13.69 -14.10
C GLU A 104 -8.19 14.78 -14.90
N MET A 105 -8.10 14.61 -16.21
CA MET A 105 -7.56 15.64 -17.10
C MET A 105 -8.60 16.77 -17.31
N PRO A 106 -8.23 18.04 -17.17
CA PRO A 106 -9.10 19.15 -17.56
C PRO A 106 -9.12 19.28 -19.08
N THR A 107 -10.18 18.78 -19.72
CA THR A 107 -10.47 19.06 -21.14
C THR A 107 -10.81 20.53 -21.32
N ARG A 108 -9.86 21.32 -21.81
CA ARG A 108 -10.16 22.64 -22.38
C ARG A 108 -10.70 22.46 -23.79
N GLU A 109 -12.01 22.53 -23.91
CA GLU A 109 -12.66 23.00 -25.13
C GLU A 109 -12.16 24.42 -25.43
N ASN A 110 -12.02 24.74 -26.72
CA ASN A 110 -12.11 26.12 -27.19
C ASN A 110 -12.80 26.10 -28.55
N ASP A 111 -13.80 26.97 -28.70
CA ASP A 111 -14.77 26.95 -29.79
C ASP A 111 -14.21 27.52 -31.10
N GLY A 112 -14.88 27.21 -32.22
CA GLY A 112 -14.50 27.60 -33.56
C GLY A 112 -15.40 27.00 -34.66
N SER A 113 -16.70 27.36 -34.66
CA SER A 113 -17.56 27.70 -35.83
C SER A 113 -17.31 26.99 -37.18
N GLU A 114 -18.31 26.52 -37.95
CA GLU A 114 -19.63 27.14 -38.22
C GLU A 114 -20.52 26.19 -39.08
N LEU A 115 -21.86 26.38 -39.08
CA LEU A 115 -22.87 25.80 -40.02
C LEU A 115 -23.00 24.23 -40.03
N SER A 116 -23.94 23.56 -40.72
CA SER A 116 -25.44 23.63 -40.79
C SER A 116 -25.95 22.34 -41.53
N VAL A 117 -27.20 21.84 -41.59
CA VAL A 117 -28.55 22.19 -41.04
C VAL A 117 -29.53 20.96 -41.14
N SER A 118 -30.76 21.07 -40.59
CA SER A 118 -32.02 20.32 -40.87
C SER A 118 -32.22 18.80 -40.56
N ASP A 119 -33.23 18.56 -39.70
CA ASP A 119 -34.39 17.63 -39.80
C ASP A 119 -34.31 16.08 -39.70
N GLY A 120 -35.24 15.49 -38.90
CA GLY A 120 -35.73 14.11 -39.18
C GLY A 120 -36.43 13.23 -38.11
N LYS A 121 -37.52 13.65 -37.44
CA LYS A 121 -38.48 12.82 -36.62
C LYS A 121 -37.90 12.18 -35.32
N ILE A 122 -38.54 12.14 -34.14
CA ILE A 122 -39.95 11.97 -33.67
C ILE A 122 -40.44 10.51 -33.59
N PHE A 123 -40.31 9.94 -32.38
CA PHE A 123 -41.34 9.34 -31.48
C PHE A 123 -40.70 9.36 -30.07
N GLY A 124 -41.32 9.66 -28.92
CA GLY A 124 -42.70 9.49 -28.48
C GLY A 124 -42.78 8.25 -27.55
N GLY A 125 -43.05 8.32 -26.25
CA GLY A 125 -43.20 9.46 -25.34
C GLY A 125 -44.02 9.09 -24.08
N SER A 126 -43.53 9.41 -22.87
CA SER A 126 -44.30 9.31 -21.62
C SER A 126 -43.61 10.09 -20.48
N ASP A 127 -44.36 10.91 -19.75
CA ASP A 127 -43.87 11.65 -18.59
C ASP A 127 -43.29 10.76 -17.48
N PHE A 128 -42.27 11.25 -16.77
CA PHE A 128 -42.32 11.22 -15.31
C PHE A 128 -41.66 12.46 -14.70
N ARG A 129 -42.24 12.95 -13.60
CA ARG A 129 -42.05 14.32 -13.12
C ARG A 129 -40.79 14.48 -12.28
N CYS A 130 -40.08 15.60 -12.43
CA CYS A 130 -38.95 15.94 -11.58
C CYS A 130 -39.40 16.05 -10.10
N GLY A 131 -38.67 15.39 -9.20
CA GLY A 131 -38.96 15.38 -7.77
C GLY A 131 -37.67 15.17 -6.97
N SER A 132 -37.22 16.23 -6.31
CA SER A 132 -35.96 16.25 -5.56
C SER A 132 -35.96 15.24 -4.42
N LYS A 133 -35.09 14.23 -4.50
CA LYS A 133 -34.67 13.40 -3.35
C LYS A 133 -33.19 13.11 -3.41
N GLU A 134 -32.49 13.51 -2.36
CA GLU A 134 -31.10 13.17 -2.11
C GLU A 134 -30.97 11.65 -2.01
N LYS A 135 -30.23 11.02 -2.93
CA LYS A 135 -29.88 9.60 -2.82
C LYS A 135 -28.68 9.46 -1.90
N SER A 136 -28.95 9.33 -0.60
CA SER A 136 -27.95 8.97 0.40
C SER A 136 -27.23 7.67 0.02
N ALA A 137 -25.91 7.68 0.15
CA ALA A 137 -25.05 6.54 -0.21
C ALA A 137 -25.29 5.32 0.70
N PRO A 138 -25.08 4.09 0.23
CA PRO A 138 -25.48 2.88 0.95
C PRO A 138 -24.61 2.59 2.19
N ALA A 139 -25.12 3.02 3.34
CA ALA A 139 -25.00 2.43 4.68
C ALA A 139 -23.63 1.83 5.10
N GLU A 140 -22.88 2.56 5.94
CA GLU A 140 -21.66 2.07 6.61
C GLU A 140 -21.91 1.02 7.73
N LYS A 141 -22.61 -0.08 7.44
CA LYS A 141 -23.00 -1.08 8.46
C LYS A 141 -21.86 -2.04 8.83
N GLY A 142 -21.12 -1.67 9.87
CA GLY A 142 -20.28 -2.53 10.70
C GLY A 142 -20.01 -1.82 12.02
N GLU A 143 -20.02 -2.55 13.14
CA GLU A 143 -19.82 -1.95 14.48
C GLU A 143 -18.40 -1.40 14.62
N ILE A 144 -18.26 -0.16 15.12
CA ILE A 144 -16.98 0.42 15.52
C ILE A 144 -16.56 -0.27 16.82
N VAL A 145 -15.49 -1.05 16.74
CA VAL A 145 -14.94 -1.82 17.87
C VAL A 145 -13.93 -0.98 18.64
N ILE A 146 -13.17 -0.11 17.96
CA ILE A 146 -12.25 0.85 18.57
C ILE A 146 -12.20 2.13 17.72
N ASP A 147 -12.26 3.30 18.35
CA ASP A 147 -11.85 4.57 17.76
C ASP A 147 -10.85 5.30 18.68
N PHE A 148 -9.89 6.03 18.08
CA PHE A 148 -8.89 6.83 18.78
C PHE A 148 -8.21 7.86 17.87
N ILE A 149 -7.61 8.89 18.45
CA ILE A 149 -6.74 9.86 17.78
C ILE A 149 -5.27 9.53 18.07
N VAL A 150 -4.47 9.43 17.00
CA VAL A 150 -3.01 9.25 17.08
C VAL A 150 -2.28 10.55 16.72
N GLY A 151 -1.28 10.91 17.53
CA GLY A 151 -0.42 12.07 17.32
C GLY A 151 0.79 11.78 16.41
N LYS A 152 1.51 12.85 16.07
CA LYS A 152 2.68 12.85 15.18
C LYS A 152 3.82 11.87 15.52
N HIS A 153 3.88 11.33 16.75
CA HIS A 153 4.92 10.39 17.18
C HIS A 153 4.42 8.96 17.40
N GLY A 154 3.12 8.68 17.26
CA GLY A 154 2.49 7.40 17.60
C GLY A 154 1.90 7.37 19.03
N ASP A 155 2.00 8.49 19.74
CA ASP A 155 1.24 8.81 20.94
C ASP A 155 -0.27 8.75 20.65
N ILE A 156 -1.06 8.20 21.58
CA ILE A 156 -2.53 8.13 21.45
C ILE A 156 -3.13 9.07 22.49
N VAL A 157 -4.08 9.90 22.05
CA VAL A 157 -4.76 10.86 22.93
C VAL A 157 -5.73 10.09 23.83
N PHE A 158 -5.38 9.90 25.10
CA PHE A 158 -6.12 9.00 26.01
C PHE A 158 -7.62 9.31 26.12
N SER A 159 -8.02 10.58 26.08
CA SER A 159 -9.43 11.02 26.10
C SER A 159 -10.22 10.73 24.82
N SER A 160 -9.57 10.20 23.78
CA SER A 160 -10.19 9.84 22.49
C SER A 160 -10.42 8.34 22.31
N ILE A 161 -9.97 7.49 23.23
CA ILE A 161 -10.08 6.03 23.08
C ILE A 161 -11.49 5.58 23.49
N ASN A 162 -12.31 5.17 22.52
CA ASN A 162 -13.48 4.33 22.79
C ASN A 162 -13.21 2.91 22.33
N ALA A 163 -13.75 1.92 23.06
CA ALA A 163 -13.85 0.55 22.57
C ALA A 163 -15.19 -0.10 22.94
N ARG A 164 -15.73 -0.88 21.99
CA ARG A 164 -16.89 -1.76 22.14
C ARG A 164 -16.49 -3.18 21.78
N ILE A 165 -16.08 -3.96 22.78
CA ILE A 165 -15.63 -5.33 22.61
C ILE A 165 -16.82 -6.25 22.88
N CYS A 166 -17.17 -7.11 21.92
CA CYS A 166 -18.34 -8.00 22.00
C CYS A 166 -19.69 -7.27 22.27
N GLY A 167 -19.85 -6.03 21.80
CA GLY A 167 -21.02 -5.19 22.07
C GLY A 167 -21.06 -4.55 23.48
N VAL A 168 -20.06 -4.81 24.33
CA VAL A 168 -19.91 -4.19 25.65
C VAL A 168 -18.98 -2.98 25.53
N GLN A 169 -19.44 -1.82 25.98
CA GLN A 169 -18.59 -0.62 26.05
C GLN A 169 -17.59 -0.77 27.20
N SER A 170 -16.30 -0.75 26.88
CA SER A 170 -15.23 -0.94 27.86
C SER A 170 -14.92 0.37 28.59
N HIS A 171 -15.66 0.63 29.66
CA HIS A 171 -15.39 1.77 30.54
C HIS A 171 -14.01 1.67 31.19
N GLY A 172 -13.29 2.79 31.26
CA GLY A 172 -12.01 2.88 31.96
C GLY A 172 -10.76 2.46 31.17
N ILE A 173 -10.85 2.24 29.85
CA ILE A 173 -9.64 2.14 29.02
C ILE A 173 -8.91 3.48 29.03
N THR A 174 -7.67 3.47 29.51
CA THR A 174 -6.76 4.62 29.57
C THR A 174 -5.53 4.46 28.68
N SER A 175 -5.28 3.28 28.09
CA SER A 175 -4.26 3.11 27.06
C SER A 175 -4.62 2.02 26.04
N PHE A 176 -4.06 2.13 24.83
CA PHE A 176 -4.23 1.11 23.79
C PHE A 176 -3.52 -0.21 24.16
N ASP A 177 -2.48 -0.17 24.99
CA ASP A 177 -1.79 -1.37 25.45
C ASP A 177 -2.63 -2.21 26.44
N GLN A 178 -3.65 -1.64 27.07
CA GLN A 178 -4.69 -2.41 27.80
C GLN A 178 -5.58 -3.21 26.84
N ILE A 179 -5.87 -2.69 25.63
CA ILE A 179 -6.62 -3.42 24.59
C ILE A 179 -5.78 -4.61 24.10
N LEU A 180 -4.49 -4.38 23.83
CA LEU A 180 -3.55 -5.43 23.41
C LEU A 180 -3.40 -6.53 24.47
N SER A 181 -3.29 -6.12 25.75
CA SER A 181 -3.20 -7.04 26.90
C SER A 181 -4.50 -7.82 27.15
N SER A 182 -5.64 -7.36 26.62
CA SER A 182 -6.89 -8.09 26.67
C SER A 182 -6.89 -9.18 25.60
N GLU A 183 -6.46 -10.38 25.99
CA GLU A 183 -6.40 -11.55 25.11
C GLU A 183 -7.75 -11.82 24.42
N ILE A 184 -8.86 -11.58 25.13
CA ILE A 184 -10.23 -11.68 24.59
C ILE A 184 -10.46 -10.65 23.48
N ALA A 185 -10.07 -9.38 23.69
CA ALA A 185 -10.25 -8.33 22.68
C ALA A 185 -9.40 -8.62 21.43
N THR A 186 -8.12 -8.91 21.61
CA THR A 186 -7.19 -9.17 20.50
C THR A 186 -7.60 -10.42 19.72
N LYS A 187 -7.93 -11.54 20.38
CA LYS A 187 -8.44 -12.76 19.70
C LYS A 187 -9.77 -12.50 18.97
N HIS A 188 -10.68 -11.71 19.54
CA HIS A 188 -11.97 -11.42 18.90
C HIS A 188 -11.83 -10.52 17.66
N ILE A 189 -10.96 -9.51 17.73
CA ILE A 189 -10.69 -8.56 16.64
C ILE A 189 -9.93 -9.26 15.50
N VAL A 190 -8.83 -9.96 15.80
CA VAL A 190 -7.99 -10.62 14.80
C VAL A 190 -8.68 -11.86 14.23
N GLY A 191 -9.37 -12.64 15.06
CA GLY A 191 -10.05 -13.87 14.66
C GLY A 191 -11.27 -13.66 13.76
N LYS A 192 -11.95 -12.51 13.87
CA LYS A 192 -13.01 -12.09 12.92
C LYS A 192 -12.47 -11.29 11.74
N GLY A 193 -11.32 -10.66 11.90
CA GLY A 193 -10.86 -9.62 11.00
C GLY A 193 -11.54 -8.28 11.26
N PHE A 194 -10.94 -7.22 10.71
CA PHE A 194 -11.37 -5.84 10.92
C PHE A 194 -11.06 -4.96 9.70
N VAL A 195 -11.79 -3.86 9.56
CA VAL A 195 -11.46 -2.78 8.63
C VAL A 195 -10.95 -1.60 9.43
N VAL A 196 -9.76 -1.09 9.08
CA VAL A 196 -9.19 0.12 9.67
C VAL A 196 -9.25 1.28 8.66
N LYS A 197 -9.87 2.38 9.07
CA LYS A 197 -9.90 3.67 8.36
C LYS A 197 -9.00 4.66 9.10
N ARG A 198 -8.22 5.47 8.36
CA ARG A 198 -7.51 6.63 8.91
C ARG A 198 -8.00 7.91 8.24
N PHE A 199 -8.21 8.95 9.03
CA PHE A 199 -8.70 10.26 8.62
C PHE A 199 -7.68 11.34 9.00
N GLN A 200 -7.47 12.30 8.11
CA GLN A 200 -6.72 13.51 8.42
C GLN A 200 -7.67 14.71 8.44
N THR A 201 -7.64 15.47 9.53
CA THR A 201 -8.29 16.77 9.63
C THR A 201 -7.56 17.75 8.70
N SER A 202 -8.27 18.32 7.75
CA SER A 202 -7.72 19.35 6.87
C SER A 202 -7.61 20.71 7.60
N VAL A 203 -6.90 21.67 6.99
CA VAL A 203 -6.83 23.07 7.49
C VAL A 203 -8.22 23.75 7.51
N GLN A 204 -9.20 23.17 6.81
CA GLN A 204 -10.59 23.64 6.73
C GLN A 204 -11.54 22.84 7.65
N ASN A 205 -11.00 22.05 8.58
CA ASN A 205 -11.69 21.13 9.49
C ASN A 205 -12.48 19.97 8.86
N ASP A 206 -12.60 19.89 7.52
CA ASP A 206 -13.10 18.69 6.85
C ASP A 206 -12.19 17.49 7.15
N GLU A 207 -12.78 16.39 7.64
CA GLU A 207 -12.11 15.10 7.82
C GLU A 207 -12.02 14.33 6.50
N ARG A 208 -10.81 14.23 5.93
CA ARG A 208 -10.60 13.44 4.71
C ARG A 208 -10.08 12.05 5.05
N LYS A 209 -10.80 11.02 4.63
CA LYS A 209 -10.31 9.63 4.65
C LYS A 209 -9.01 9.54 3.85
N GLU A 210 -7.91 9.18 4.50
CA GLU A 210 -6.60 9.01 3.89
C GLU A 210 -6.45 7.60 3.30
N TYR A 211 -6.80 6.58 4.08
CA TYR A 211 -6.79 5.19 3.64
C TYR A 211 -7.89 4.36 4.32
N GLU A 212 -8.14 3.20 3.74
CA GLU A 212 -8.97 2.12 4.30
C GLU A 212 -8.29 0.78 3.98
N ILE A 213 -8.09 -0.06 4.99
CA ILE A 213 -7.44 -1.38 4.86
C ILE A 213 -8.34 -2.42 5.51
N ALA A 214 -8.66 -3.49 4.76
CA ALA A 214 -9.29 -4.68 5.30
C ALA A 214 -8.22 -5.68 5.77
N VAL A 215 -8.30 -6.08 7.03
CA VAL A 215 -7.45 -7.10 7.66
C VAL A 215 -8.31 -8.34 7.86
N VAL A 216 -8.09 -9.35 7.03
CA VAL A 216 -8.77 -10.65 7.11
C VAL A 216 -8.21 -11.52 8.25
N PRO A 217 -8.97 -12.49 8.79
CA PRO A 217 -8.41 -13.53 9.65
C PRO A 217 -7.19 -14.20 9.00
N GLY A 218 -6.18 -14.53 9.80
CA GLY A 218 -4.90 -15.06 9.28
C GLY A 218 -3.99 -14.00 8.63
N SER A 219 -4.26 -12.70 8.80
CA SER A 219 -3.29 -11.65 8.45
C SER A 219 -2.12 -11.61 9.44
N VAL A 220 -0.89 -11.52 8.94
CA VAL A 220 0.34 -11.33 9.73
C VAL A 220 1.12 -10.10 9.27
N LEU A 221 1.90 -9.50 10.16
CA LEU A 221 2.75 -8.34 9.85
C LEU A 221 4.22 -8.77 9.75
N LEU A 222 4.82 -8.61 8.57
CA LEU A 222 6.26 -8.78 8.36
C LEU A 222 7.01 -7.54 8.86
N PHE A 223 7.41 -7.58 10.14
CA PHE A 223 8.14 -6.49 10.79
C PHE A 223 8.95 -7.00 11.99
N PRO A 224 10.28 -6.75 12.06
CA PRO A 224 11.13 -7.22 13.16
C PRO A 224 10.98 -6.33 14.41
N SER A 225 9.86 -6.52 15.11
CA SER A 225 9.61 -6.02 16.47
C SER A 225 10.16 -6.97 17.53
N GLU A 226 10.25 -6.51 18.78
CA GLU A 226 10.58 -7.35 19.94
C GLU A 226 9.64 -8.57 20.10
N GLN A 227 8.35 -8.39 19.76
CA GLN A 227 7.32 -9.44 19.75
C GLN A 227 7.27 -10.28 18.46
N SER A 228 8.27 -10.20 17.56
CA SER A 228 8.24 -10.92 16.28
C SER A 228 8.82 -12.33 16.39
N VAL A 229 8.12 -13.31 15.81
CA VAL A 229 8.51 -14.73 15.77
C VAL A 229 8.93 -15.16 14.37
N GLY A 230 9.62 -16.30 14.26
CA GLY A 230 9.88 -16.94 12.98
C GLY A 230 8.60 -17.52 12.38
N PHE A 231 8.61 -17.81 11.07
CA PHE A 231 7.46 -18.40 10.37
C PHE A 231 7.13 -19.83 10.84
N ASP A 232 8.13 -20.55 11.35
CA ASP A 232 8.03 -21.86 11.99
C ASP A 232 7.18 -21.87 13.27
N ALA A 233 7.11 -20.74 13.98
CA ALA A 233 6.32 -20.58 15.20
C ALA A 233 4.84 -20.24 14.93
N ILE A 234 4.42 -20.06 13.67
CA ILE A 234 3.04 -19.73 13.30
C ILE A 234 2.21 -21.01 13.19
N ASN A 235 1.24 -21.15 14.12
CA ASN A 235 0.39 -22.34 14.25
C ASN A 235 -0.99 -22.21 13.59
N PHE A 236 -1.16 -21.28 12.65
CA PHE A 236 -2.40 -21.05 11.90
C PHE A 236 -2.10 -20.77 10.42
N GLU A 237 -3.11 -20.95 9.56
CA GLU A 237 -2.94 -20.69 8.13
C GLU A 237 -2.88 -19.18 7.84
N VAL A 238 -1.74 -18.72 7.29
CA VAL A 238 -1.53 -17.32 6.92
C VAL A 238 -2.25 -17.02 5.61
N MET A 239 -3.17 -16.07 5.65
CA MET A 239 -4.02 -15.68 4.51
C MET A 239 -3.58 -14.35 3.87
N ASN A 240 -2.85 -13.50 4.61
CA ASN A 240 -2.42 -12.19 4.15
C ASN A 240 -1.10 -11.77 4.83
N LEU A 241 -0.12 -11.37 4.02
CA LEU A 241 1.18 -10.86 4.43
C LEU A 241 1.18 -9.33 4.33
N ILE A 242 1.09 -8.64 5.47
CA ILE A 242 1.17 -7.18 5.55
C ILE A 242 2.65 -6.78 5.64
N VAL A 243 3.09 -5.83 4.80
CA VAL A 243 4.50 -5.40 4.68
C VAL A 243 4.59 -3.87 4.68
N LEU A 244 5.60 -3.31 5.36
CA LEU A 244 5.85 -1.87 5.41
C LEU A 244 6.94 -1.46 4.39
N ASP A 245 6.60 -0.69 3.36
CA ASP A 245 7.54 -0.22 2.32
C ASP A 245 8.04 1.21 2.59
N GLY A 246 9.36 1.32 2.80
CA GLY A 246 10.10 2.58 2.81
C GLY A 246 11.47 2.46 3.46
N THR A 247 12.12 3.59 3.79
CA THR A 247 13.37 3.54 4.57
C THR A 247 13.12 2.97 5.97
N TRP A 248 14.14 2.38 6.60
CA TRP A 248 14.01 1.83 7.96
C TRP A 248 13.51 2.83 9.02
N PRO A 249 13.91 4.12 9.02
CA PRO A 249 13.30 5.15 9.85
C PRO A 249 11.81 5.42 9.52
N GLU A 250 11.43 5.39 8.25
CA GLU A 250 10.04 5.57 7.81
C GLU A 250 9.17 4.35 8.16
N ALA A 251 9.62 3.12 7.92
CA ALA A 251 8.92 1.90 8.34
C ALA A 251 8.72 1.88 9.87
N LYS A 252 9.75 2.21 10.66
CA LYS A 252 9.64 2.38 12.11
C LYS A 252 8.73 3.55 12.51
N LYS A 253 8.54 4.58 11.68
CA LYS A 253 7.59 5.67 11.92
C LYS A 253 6.16 5.24 11.58
N MET A 254 5.94 4.62 10.42
CA MET A 254 4.67 4.03 9.99
C MET A 254 4.16 3.02 11.01
N TYR A 255 5.01 2.16 11.57
CA TYR A 255 4.64 1.25 12.64
C TYR A 255 4.10 1.98 13.88
N ARG A 256 4.79 3.04 14.33
CA ARG A 256 4.38 3.86 15.50
C ARG A 256 3.09 4.65 15.26
N VAL A 257 2.96 5.33 14.12
CA VAL A 257 1.77 6.17 13.82
C VAL A 257 0.56 5.38 13.32
N ASN A 258 0.62 4.04 13.35
CA ASN A 258 -0.48 3.14 13.03
C ASN A 258 -0.62 2.05 14.12
N PRO A 259 -1.02 2.40 15.36
CA PRO A 259 -0.97 1.48 16.50
C PRO A 259 -1.77 0.18 16.33
N TRP A 260 -2.78 0.19 15.46
CA TRP A 260 -3.55 -1.00 15.06
C TRP A 260 -2.68 -2.13 14.50
N LEU A 261 -1.49 -1.83 13.96
CA LEU A 261 -0.52 -2.84 13.54
C LEU A 261 -0.06 -3.73 14.70
N LYS A 262 -0.03 -3.22 15.94
CA LYS A 262 0.30 -4.00 17.16
C LYS A 262 -0.69 -5.15 17.42
N LEU A 263 -1.92 -5.11 16.89
CA LEU A 263 -2.91 -6.18 17.04
C LEU A 263 -2.54 -7.44 16.26
N LEU A 264 -1.69 -7.32 15.24
CA LEU A 264 -1.35 -8.42 14.33
C LEU A 264 -0.30 -9.36 14.94
N PRO A 265 -0.31 -10.67 14.63
CA PRO A 265 0.85 -11.53 14.80
C PRO A 265 2.03 -10.97 13.99
N HIS A 266 3.20 -10.80 14.63
CA HIS A 266 4.40 -10.25 13.98
C HIS A 266 5.33 -11.40 13.57
N VAL A 267 5.70 -11.42 12.29
CA VAL A 267 6.67 -12.37 11.73
C VAL A 267 7.96 -11.66 11.31
N ARG A 268 9.08 -12.38 11.40
CA ARG A 268 10.40 -11.94 10.92
C ARG A 268 11.02 -12.98 10.01
N LEU A 269 12.09 -12.58 9.32
CA LEU A 269 12.86 -13.44 8.41
C LEU A 269 14.22 -13.77 9.03
N ASP A 270 14.36 -14.98 9.57
CA ASP A 270 15.60 -15.48 10.18
C ASP A 270 16.58 -15.99 9.11
N LEU A 271 17.12 -15.06 8.31
CA LEU A 271 17.94 -15.36 7.11
C LEU A 271 19.46 -15.44 7.35
N GLY A 272 19.91 -15.26 8.60
CA GLY A 272 21.33 -15.18 8.95
C GLY A 272 22.07 -14.04 8.22
N ASP A 273 23.35 -14.24 7.94
CA ASP A 273 24.22 -13.24 7.30
C ASP A 273 24.03 -13.10 5.76
N ARG A 274 22.87 -13.48 5.22
CA ARG A 274 22.61 -13.35 3.77
C ARG A 274 22.69 -11.87 3.34
N PRO A 275 23.53 -11.52 2.36
CA PRO A 275 23.58 -10.17 1.82
C PRO A 275 22.33 -9.88 0.98
N SER A 276 21.85 -8.65 1.04
CA SER A 276 20.74 -8.18 0.23
C SER A 276 21.23 -7.66 -1.13
N LEU A 277 20.49 -7.97 -2.20
CA LEU A 277 20.71 -7.45 -3.55
C LEU A 277 20.61 -5.92 -3.60
N TYR A 278 19.84 -5.33 -2.68
CA TYR A 278 19.67 -3.87 -2.57
C TYR A 278 20.87 -3.16 -1.92
N GLY A 279 21.76 -3.91 -1.26
CA GLY A 279 22.90 -3.37 -0.50
C GLY A 279 23.98 -2.70 -1.36
N GLU A 280 24.07 -3.05 -2.65
CA GLU A 280 25.03 -2.43 -3.58
C GLU A 280 24.68 -0.98 -3.96
N VAL A 281 23.41 -0.57 -3.83
CA VAL A 281 22.92 0.73 -4.33
C VAL A 281 22.23 1.57 -3.25
N ARG A 282 21.86 0.99 -2.10
CA ARG A 282 21.42 1.74 -0.92
C ARG A 282 22.13 1.23 0.34
N CYS A 283 22.82 2.12 1.06
CA CYS A 283 23.43 1.77 2.34
C CYS A 283 22.38 1.22 3.32
N GLN A 284 22.56 -0.02 3.76
CA GLN A 284 21.66 -0.69 4.69
C GLN A 284 22.14 -0.53 6.15
N PRO A 285 21.23 -0.40 7.14
CA PRO A 285 21.62 -0.24 8.54
C PRO A 285 22.42 -1.41 9.14
N LYS A 286 22.21 -2.65 8.65
CA LYS A 286 22.92 -3.89 9.03
C LYS A 286 22.86 -4.89 7.88
N VAL A 287 23.61 -5.99 7.98
CA VAL A 287 23.41 -7.21 7.16
C VAL A 287 22.00 -7.78 7.40
N GLY A 288 21.42 -8.46 6.41
CA GLY A 288 20.05 -9.01 6.47
C GLY A 288 18.91 -8.00 6.30
N TYR A 289 19.20 -6.70 6.09
CA TYR A 289 18.19 -5.65 5.96
C TYR A 289 17.69 -5.49 4.52
N LEU A 290 16.81 -6.39 4.11
CA LEU A 290 16.27 -6.53 2.75
C LEU A 290 15.50 -5.31 2.19
N SER A 291 15.33 -5.26 0.87
CA SER A 291 14.25 -4.49 0.22
C SER A 291 12.88 -5.14 0.42
N THR A 292 11.82 -4.43 0.03
CA THR A 292 10.43 -4.91 0.14
C THR A 292 10.16 -6.11 -0.77
N ILE A 293 10.68 -6.16 -2.01
CA ILE A 293 10.48 -7.32 -2.89
C ILE A 293 11.24 -8.56 -2.38
N GLU A 294 12.48 -8.41 -1.91
CA GLU A 294 13.22 -9.50 -1.26
C GLU A 294 12.47 -10.00 -0.01
N SER A 295 11.98 -9.08 0.83
CA SER A 295 11.21 -9.42 2.05
C SER A 295 9.95 -10.21 1.70
N ILE A 296 9.22 -9.80 0.66
CA ILE A 296 8.05 -10.52 0.17
C ILE A 296 8.44 -11.89 -0.36
N VAL A 297 9.45 -12.00 -1.23
CA VAL A 297 9.85 -13.29 -1.82
C VAL A 297 10.30 -14.29 -0.75
N TYR A 298 11.17 -13.91 0.18
CA TYR A 298 11.60 -14.85 1.22
C TYR A 298 10.48 -15.22 2.20
N ALA A 299 9.52 -14.31 2.48
CA ALA A 299 8.33 -14.65 3.25
C ALA A 299 7.38 -15.58 2.47
N MET A 300 7.21 -15.39 1.16
CA MET A 300 6.42 -16.27 0.30
C MET A 300 7.05 -17.67 0.16
N LYS A 301 8.39 -17.77 0.18
CA LYS A 301 9.10 -19.06 0.28
C LYS A 301 8.87 -19.72 1.65
N ALA A 302 9.03 -18.99 2.75
CA ALA A 302 8.78 -19.50 4.10
C ALA A 302 7.32 -19.89 4.39
N LEU A 303 6.35 -19.30 3.68
CA LEU A 303 4.93 -19.66 3.70
C LEU A 303 4.54 -20.69 2.62
N GLY A 304 5.46 -21.03 1.73
CA GLY A 304 5.26 -21.97 0.64
C GLY A 304 5.22 -23.43 1.13
N LYS A 305 4.67 -24.30 0.30
CA LYS A 305 5.00 -25.73 0.36
C LYS A 305 6.19 -25.99 -0.56
N GLU A 306 6.97 -27.04 -0.28
CA GLU A 306 8.04 -27.47 -1.18
C GLU A 306 7.51 -27.62 -2.61
N GLY A 307 8.23 -27.06 -3.59
CA GLY A 307 7.81 -27.02 -4.99
C GLY A 307 6.79 -25.92 -5.36
N ALA A 308 6.33 -25.08 -4.42
CA ALA A 308 5.46 -23.93 -4.71
C ALA A 308 6.23 -22.61 -4.96
N GLU A 309 7.54 -22.68 -5.20
CA GLU A 309 8.41 -21.50 -5.38
C GLU A 309 8.55 -21.02 -6.83
N ASP A 310 7.93 -21.71 -7.79
CA ASP A 310 8.09 -21.46 -9.24
C ASP A 310 7.92 -19.98 -9.61
N GLY A 311 9.01 -19.40 -10.14
CA GLY A 311 9.06 -18.01 -10.59
C GLY A 311 9.33 -16.96 -9.50
N LEU A 312 9.34 -17.30 -8.21
CA LEU A 312 9.63 -16.34 -7.12
C LEU A 312 11.03 -15.71 -7.26
N ASP A 313 12.05 -16.50 -7.60
CA ASP A 313 13.41 -15.99 -7.81
C ASP A 313 13.50 -15.10 -9.06
N GLY A 314 12.63 -15.30 -10.06
CA GLY A 314 12.53 -14.41 -11.22
C GLY A 314 12.15 -12.97 -10.84
N LEU A 315 11.43 -12.77 -9.73
CA LEU A 315 11.19 -11.42 -9.19
C LEU A 315 12.43 -10.81 -8.50
N LEU A 316 13.33 -11.65 -7.98
CA LEU A 316 14.65 -11.21 -7.50
C LEU A 316 15.57 -10.87 -8.68
N ASP A 317 15.54 -11.64 -9.78
CA ASP A 317 16.29 -11.35 -11.00
C ASP A 317 15.85 -10.03 -11.65
N VAL A 318 14.53 -9.80 -11.75
CA VAL A 318 13.96 -8.49 -12.16
C VAL A 318 14.53 -7.37 -11.30
N PHE A 319 14.55 -7.56 -9.98
CA PHE A 319 15.03 -6.55 -9.06
C PHE A 319 16.56 -6.33 -9.15
N GLY A 320 17.36 -7.39 -9.23
CA GLY A 320 18.81 -7.31 -9.48
C GLY A 320 19.15 -6.62 -10.79
N SER A 321 18.33 -6.82 -11.83
CA SER A 321 18.47 -6.10 -13.10
C SER A 321 18.17 -4.60 -12.97
N MET A 322 17.22 -4.19 -12.11
CA MET A 322 16.96 -2.77 -11.80
C MET A 322 18.10 -2.12 -11.01
N VAL A 323 18.68 -2.86 -10.06
CA VAL A 323 19.85 -2.42 -9.27
C VAL A 323 21.06 -2.22 -10.20
N SER A 324 21.29 -3.17 -11.11
CA SER A 324 22.36 -3.12 -12.11
C SER A 324 22.19 -1.96 -13.11
N ASP A 325 20.97 -1.73 -13.59
CA ASP A 325 20.65 -0.57 -14.44
C ASP A 325 20.94 0.76 -13.73
N GLN A 326 20.51 0.90 -12.47
CA GLN A 326 20.75 2.12 -11.68
C GLN A 326 22.25 2.39 -11.52
N ARG A 327 23.02 1.37 -11.11
CA ARG A 327 24.49 1.44 -10.97
C ARG A 327 25.17 1.84 -12.28
N ARG A 328 24.69 1.32 -13.42
CA ARG A 328 25.17 1.71 -14.76
C ARG A 328 24.92 3.20 -15.04
N PHE A 329 23.72 3.72 -14.76
CA PHE A 329 23.43 5.14 -15.01
C PHE A 329 24.21 6.08 -14.08
N GLU A 330 24.51 5.67 -12.85
CA GLU A 330 25.38 6.44 -11.95
C GLU A 330 26.82 6.53 -12.47
N ILE A 331 27.37 5.41 -12.96
CA ILE A 331 28.68 5.39 -13.63
C ILE A 331 28.66 6.25 -14.90
N GLU A 332 27.62 6.15 -15.74
CA GLU A 332 27.48 6.98 -16.94
C GLU A 332 27.33 8.48 -16.61
N ARG A 333 26.65 8.84 -15.51
CA ARG A 333 26.54 10.23 -15.02
C ARG A 333 27.87 10.74 -14.48
N CYS A 334 28.59 9.95 -13.70
CA CYS A 334 29.92 10.30 -13.19
C CYS A 334 30.89 10.59 -14.34
N LYS A 335 30.95 9.68 -15.34
CA LYS A 335 31.75 9.87 -16.55
C LYS A 335 31.38 11.16 -17.31
N LYS A 336 30.08 11.45 -17.46
CA LYS A 336 29.60 12.68 -18.15
C LYS A 336 29.86 13.96 -17.36
N GLY A 337 29.82 13.92 -16.03
CA GLY A 337 30.20 15.05 -15.17
C GLY A 337 31.69 15.36 -15.24
N CYS A 338 32.54 14.33 -15.24
CA CYS A 338 33.99 14.47 -15.32
C CYS A 338 34.47 15.12 -16.64
N VAL A 339 33.71 14.97 -17.74
CA VAL A 339 34.02 15.66 -19.02
C VAL A 339 33.92 17.20 -18.91
N TYR A 340 33.17 17.73 -17.94
CA TYR A 340 33.07 19.18 -17.70
C TYR A 340 34.11 19.72 -16.69
N GLN A 341 35.08 18.90 -16.29
CA GLN A 341 36.28 19.30 -15.55
C GLN A 341 37.54 18.83 -16.26
N ARG A 342 37.73 19.33 -17.49
CA ARG A 342 39.09 19.58 -18.01
C ARG A 342 39.49 20.99 -17.63
N CYS A 343 40.68 21.13 -17.07
CA CYS A 343 41.30 22.41 -16.83
C CYS A 343 41.77 23.02 -18.15
N ASP A 344 41.63 24.34 -18.25
CA ASP A 344 42.65 25.24 -18.80
C ASP A 344 43.15 26.10 -17.62
#